data_AF-A0A2Z6Q2R4-F1
#
_entry.id   AF-A0A2Z6Q2R4-F1
#
_cell.length_a   1.000
_cell.length_b   1.000
_cell.length_c   1.000
_cell.angle_alpha   90.00
_cell.angle_beta   90.00
_cell.angle_gamma   90.00
#
_symmetry.space_group_name_H-M   'P 1'
#
loop_
_entity.id
_entity.type
_entity.pdbx_description
1 polymer ?
#
loop_
_entity_poly.entity_id
_entity_poly.type
_entity_poly.pdbx_seq_one_letter_code
_entity_poly.pdbx_strand_id
1 'polypeptide(L)'
;MSNSRSVISHPLPKAELRRLSTGLYLFRLVGCDNYIEFIIPIPKDILKSCKKDSKKPPTVFLIFRNPVQQSLINLHFRFERNEVSKISAALWKWVKSNDPVLSNIFIELYKETCKEWRRGRLIIEFFTPLISDSCNDTVNTVNNGNDNNEKKIGSSVVHESKDKNEVTMTPNPDKMLICKLTRSEEREVMTDLFSDLLYYV
;
A
#
# COMPACT_ATOMS: atom_id res chain seq x y z
N MET A 1 21.65 -12.21 -44.39
CA MET A 1 21.52 -10.74 -44.46
C MET A 1 20.75 -10.28 -43.24
N SER A 2 21.47 -9.83 -42.20
CA SER A 2 20.90 -9.45 -40.91
C SER A 2 20.57 -7.97 -40.95
N ASN A 3 19.29 -7.64 -40.93
CA ASN A 3 18.80 -6.27 -41.02
C ASN A 3 18.95 -5.57 -39.65
N SER A 4 20.16 -5.08 -39.34
CA SER A 4 20.39 -4.20 -38.20
C SER A 4 19.89 -2.79 -38.53
N ARG A 5 18.58 -2.58 -38.37
CA ARG A 5 18.02 -1.22 -38.29
C ARG A 5 18.60 -0.56 -37.04
N SER A 6 19.64 0.24 -37.20
CA SER A 6 20.03 1.19 -36.16
C SER A 6 18.90 2.20 -36.02
N VAL A 7 18.02 2.01 -35.05
CA VAL A 7 17.07 3.03 -34.65
C VAL A 7 17.91 4.18 -34.11
N ILE A 8 18.02 5.26 -34.89
CA ILE A 8 18.67 6.49 -34.46
C ILE A 8 17.78 7.03 -33.33
N SER A 9 18.13 6.71 -32.08
CA SER A 9 17.43 7.26 -30.93
C SER A 9 17.84 8.71 -30.80
N HIS A 10 16.93 9.63 -31.12
CA HIS A 10 17.15 11.03 -30.80
C HIS A 10 17.44 11.17 -29.29
N PRO A 11 18.41 12.00 -28.90
CA PRO A 11 18.73 12.20 -27.50
C PRO A 11 17.51 12.75 -26.78
N LEU A 12 17.15 12.14 -25.66
CA LEU A 12 16.05 12.61 -24.84
C LEU A 12 16.36 14.00 -24.26
N PRO A 13 15.35 14.88 -24.14
CA PRO A 13 15.57 16.20 -23.60
C PRO A 13 15.98 16.12 -22.14
N LYS A 14 16.82 17.07 -21.74
CA LYS A 14 17.22 17.23 -20.34
C LYS A 14 16.14 18.04 -19.61
N ALA A 15 15.68 17.54 -18.48
CA ALA A 15 14.78 18.28 -17.59
C ALA A 15 15.56 19.00 -16.49
N GLU A 16 15.03 20.12 -16.00
CA GLU A 16 15.60 20.92 -14.92
C GLU A 16 14.53 21.29 -13.89
N LEU A 17 14.96 21.37 -12.63
CA LEU A 17 14.17 21.91 -11.52
C LEU A 17 14.87 23.13 -10.94
N ARG A 18 14.10 24.18 -10.68
CA ARG A 18 14.59 25.39 -10.01
C ARG A 18 13.75 25.67 -8.77
N ARG A 19 14.39 25.80 -7.63
CA ARG A 19 13.76 26.24 -6.38
C ARG A 19 13.64 27.76 -6.36
N LEU A 20 12.46 28.26 -6.02
CA LEU A 20 12.19 29.68 -5.77
C LEU A 20 12.39 30.02 -4.29
N SER A 21 12.59 31.31 -3.98
CA SER A 21 12.70 31.79 -2.59
C SER A 21 11.43 31.53 -1.76
N THR A 22 10.28 31.40 -2.41
CA THR A 22 8.99 31.03 -1.81
C THR A 22 8.92 29.56 -1.36
N GLY A 23 9.92 28.73 -1.73
CA GLY A 23 9.91 27.29 -1.49
C GLY A 23 9.23 26.48 -2.59
N LEU A 24 8.63 27.12 -3.59
CA LEU A 24 8.07 26.46 -4.76
C LEU A 24 9.17 25.94 -5.71
N TYR A 25 8.82 24.93 -6.49
CA TYR A 25 9.69 24.33 -7.50
C TYR A 25 9.13 24.60 -8.89
N LEU A 26 9.99 25.01 -9.82
CA LEU A 26 9.65 25.16 -11.24
C LEU A 26 10.33 24.07 -12.06
N PHE A 27 9.59 23.47 -12.99
CA PHE A 27 10.04 22.48 -13.95
C PHE A 27 10.13 23.08 -15.36
N ARG A 28 11.16 22.69 -16.10
CA ARG A 28 11.26 22.93 -17.55
C ARG A 28 12.09 21.86 -18.25
N LEU A 29 12.01 21.84 -19.58
CA LEU A 29 13.00 21.19 -20.43
C LEU A 29 14.07 22.21 -20.88
N VAL A 30 15.32 21.77 -20.95
CA VAL A 30 16.42 22.60 -21.46
C VAL A 30 16.17 22.95 -22.93
N GLY A 31 16.30 24.23 -23.26
CA GLY A 31 15.95 24.76 -24.58
C GLY A 31 14.50 25.20 -24.72
N CYS A 32 13.69 25.11 -23.65
CA CYS A 32 12.35 25.68 -23.60
C CYS A 32 12.31 26.87 -22.62
N ASP A 33 11.64 27.94 -23.02
CA ASP A 33 11.47 29.15 -22.22
C ASP A 33 10.32 29.02 -21.19
N ASN A 34 9.41 28.08 -21.43
CA ASN A 34 8.26 27.85 -20.56
C ASN A 34 8.67 27.10 -19.29
N TYR A 35 8.27 27.67 -18.15
CA TYR A 35 8.33 27.03 -16.86
C TYR A 35 6.93 26.66 -16.41
N ILE A 36 6.82 25.56 -15.67
CA ILE A 36 5.62 25.24 -14.93
C ILE A 36 5.93 24.92 -13.48
N GLU A 37 4.98 25.17 -12.59
CA GLU A 37 5.08 24.72 -11.22
C GLU A 37 5.17 23.18 -11.14
N PHE A 38 6.18 22.72 -10.41
CA PHE A 38 6.41 21.33 -10.07
C PHE A 38 5.75 21.04 -8.73
N ILE A 39 4.55 20.47 -8.78
CA ILE A 39 3.73 20.22 -7.60
C ILE A 39 4.22 18.95 -6.90
N ILE A 40 4.67 19.09 -5.65
CA ILE A 40 5.00 17.97 -4.77
C ILE A 40 3.69 17.39 -4.24
N PRO A 41 3.39 16.10 -4.45
CA PRO A 41 2.12 15.52 -4.05
C PRO A 41 2.09 15.26 -2.54
N ILE A 42 0.88 15.14 -1.99
CA ILE A 42 0.67 14.70 -0.60
C ILE A 42 0.41 13.18 -0.55
N PRO A 43 0.61 12.51 0.61
CA PRO A 43 0.40 11.06 0.74
C PRO A 43 -0.97 10.58 0.24
N LYS A 44 -2.05 11.32 0.54
CA LYS A 44 -3.41 10.97 0.11
C LYS A 44 -3.53 10.85 -1.41
N ASP A 45 -2.93 11.76 -2.16
CA ASP A 45 -3.03 11.77 -3.63
C ASP A 45 -2.15 10.70 -4.27
N ILE A 46 -1.00 10.41 -3.65
CA ILE A 46 -0.15 9.27 -4.05
C ILE A 46 -0.94 7.96 -3.91
N LEU A 47 -1.61 7.75 -2.79
CA LEU A 47 -2.34 6.51 -2.51
C LEU A 47 -3.58 6.35 -3.41
N LYS A 48 -4.28 7.44 -3.77
CA LYS A 48 -5.37 7.41 -4.76
C LYS A 48 -4.92 6.93 -6.14
N SER A 49 -3.67 7.22 -6.52
CA SER A 49 -3.10 6.78 -7.80
C SER A 49 -2.64 5.32 -7.81
N CYS A 50 -2.66 4.64 -6.65
CA CYS A 50 -2.23 3.26 -6.54
C CYS A 50 -3.30 2.30 -7.07
N LYS A 51 -2.86 1.19 -7.67
CA LYS A 51 -3.76 0.10 -8.02
C LYS A 51 -4.41 -0.45 -6.75
N LYS A 52 -5.72 -0.69 -6.81
CA LYS A 52 -6.55 -1.21 -5.69
C LYS A 52 -5.89 -2.41 -5.00
N ASP A 53 -5.40 -3.36 -5.79
CA ASP A 53 -4.80 -4.62 -5.29
C ASP A 53 -3.27 -4.58 -5.22
N SER A 54 -2.66 -3.39 -5.25
CA SER A 54 -1.20 -3.29 -5.15
C SER A 54 -0.73 -3.92 -3.84
N LYS A 55 0.28 -4.78 -3.86
CA LYS A 55 0.81 -5.39 -2.63
C LYS A 55 1.73 -4.45 -1.85
N LYS A 56 2.25 -3.41 -2.49
CA LYS A 56 3.28 -2.52 -1.95
C LYS A 56 2.93 -1.05 -2.24
N PRO A 57 3.34 -0.12 -1.37
CA PRO A 57 3.24 1.30 -1.68
C PRO A 57 4.16 1.65 -2.87
N PRO A 58 3.90 2.75 -3.58
CA PRO A 58 4.76 3.21 -4.66
C PRO A 58 6.14 3.58 -4.10
N THR A 59 7.19 3.28 -4.86
CA THR A 59 8.56 3.63 -4.47
C THR A 59 8.77 5.14 -4.54
N VAL A 60 9.78 5.65 -3.83
CA VAL A 60 10.18 7.07 -3.91
C VAL A 60 10.37 7.54 -5.36
N PHE A 61 10.93 6.69 -6.22
CA PHE A 61 11.10 7.00 -7.64
C PHE A 61 9.76 7.14 -8.38
N LEU A 62 8.78 6.28 -8.10
CA LEU A 62 7.44 6.41 -8.69
C LEU A 62 6.71 7.65 -8.19
N ILE A 63 6.86 7.97 -6.90
CA ILE A 63 6.32 9.19 -6.29
C ILE A 63 6.92 10.42 -6.97
N PHE A 64 8.23 10.43 -7.25
CA PHE A 64 8.90 11.51 -7.96
C PHE A 64 8.56 11.58 -9.46
N ARG A 65 8.48 10.42 -10.13
CA ARG A 65 8.19 10.33 -11.57
C ARG A 65 6.82 10.89 -11.94
N ASN A 66 5.83 10.74 -11.07
CA ASN A 66 4.46 11.18 -11.37
C ASN A 66 4.36 12.71 -11.57
N PRO A 67 4.85 13.56 -10.66
CA PRO A 67 4.95 15.01 -10.87
C PRO A 67 5.74 15.40 -12.13
N VAL A 68 6.83 14.69 -12.46
CA VAL A 68 7.57 14.92 -13.71
C VAL A 68 6.68 14.65 -14.91
N GLN A 69 5.95 13.53 -14.92
CA GLN A 69 5.02 13.19 -15.99
C GLN A 69 3.92 14.26 -16.14
N GLN A 70 3.36 14.76 -15.05
CA GLN A 70 2.35 15.82 -15.08
C GLN A 70 2.94 17.14 -15.61
N SER A 71 4.14 17.49 -15.19
CA SER A 71 4.82 18.70 -15.67
C SER A 71 5.10 18.64 -17.17
N LEU A 72 5.50 17.47 -17.69
CA LEU A 72 5.67 17.25 -19.13
C LEU A 72 4.34 17.40 -19.89
N ILE A 73 3.25 16.82 -19.37
CA ILE A 73 1.92 16.92 -19.97
C ILE A 73 1.45 18.38 -20.01
N ASN A 74 1.66 19.12 -18.93
CA ASN A 74 1.24 20.51 -18.83
C ASN A 74 2.09 21.47 -19.68
N LEU A 75 3.34 21.10 -19.97
CA LEU A 75 4.16 21.75 -21.00
C LEU A 75 3.81 21.29 -22.43
N HIS A 76 2.72 20.53 -22.60
CA HIS A 76 2.25 19.98 -23.87
C HIS A 76 3.21 18.98 -24.54
N PHE A 77 4.13 18.36 -23.79
CA PHE A 77 4.95 17.27 -24.29
C PHE A 77 4.31 15.91 -24.04
N ARG A 78 4.21 15.09 -25.09
CA ARG A 78 3.71 13.72 -25.02
C ARG A 78 4.84 12.73 -25.27
N PHE A 79 5.51 12.35 -24.19
CA PHE A 79 6.54 11.30 -24.20
C PHE A 79 5.95 9.94 -23.88
N GLU A 80 6.54 8.88 -24.46
CA GLU A 80 6.19 7.53 -24.10
C GLU A 80 6.59 7.21 -22.65
N ARG A 81 5.94 6.21 -22.06
CA ARG A 81 6.19 5.78 -20.67
C ARG A 81 7.68 5.54 -20.38
N ASN A 82 8.38 4.94 -21.34
CA ASN A 82 9.81 4.61 -21.24
C ASN A 82 10.68 5.87 -21.23
N GLU A 83 10.35 6.84 -22.07
CA GLU A 83 11.05 8.12 -22.18
C GLU A 83 10.85 8.96 -20.91
N VAL A 84 9.61 9.06 -20.42
CA VAL A 84 9.31 9.72 -19.14
C VAL A 84 10.13 9.11 -18.00
N SER A 85 10.30 7.78 -18.00
CA SER A 85 11.09 7.09 -16.97
C SER A 85 12.58 7.43 -17.07
N LYS A 86 13.13 7.53 -18.28
CA LYS A 86 14.53 7.93 -18.52
C LYS A 86 14.77 9.39 -18.11
N ILE A 87 13.88 10.30 -18.52
CA ILE A 87 13.93 11.73 -18.14
C ILE A 87 13.87 11.86 -16.61
N SER A 88 12.90 11.19 -15.98
CA SER A 88 12.74 11.21 -14.51
C SER A 88 13.94 10.62 -13.79
N ALA A 89 14.56 9.56 -14.30
CA ALA A 89 15.74 8.95 -13.70
C ALA A 89 16.96 9.88 -13.78
N ALA A 90 17.18 10.53 -14.93
CA ALA A 90 18.24 11.52 -15.09
C ALA A 90 18.04 12.72 -14.15
N LEU A 91 16.81 13.25 -14.08
CA LEU A 91 16.47 14.35 -13.19
C LEU A 91 16.61 13.96 -11.71
N TRP A 92 16.14 12.77 -11.31
CA TRP A 92 16.28 12.28 -9.94
C TRP A 92 17.74 12.12 -9.53
N LYS A 93 18.60 11.65 -10.44
CA LYS A 93 20.05 11.60 -10.20
C LYS A 93 20.61 12.99 -9.94
N TRP A 94 20.21 13.98 -10.74
CA TRP A 94 20.62 15.37 -10.55
C TRP A 94 20.10 15.94 -9.22
N VAL A 95 18.83 15.73 -8.87
CA VAL A 95 18.22 16.19 -7.60
C VAL A 95 19.00 15.66 -6.40
N LYS A 96 19.31 14.36 -6.36
CA LYS A 96 20.09 13.77 -5.25
C LYS A 96 21.47 14.40 -5.06
N SER A 97 22.08 14.89 -6.14
CA SER A 97 23.42 15.50 -6.09
C SER A 97 23.40 17.01 -5.86
N ASN A 98 22.36 17.71 -6.31
CA ASN A 98 22.34 19.18 -6.37
C ASN A 98 21.28 19.83 -5.48
N ASP A 99 20.22 19.12 -5.11
CA ASP A 99 19.17 19.60 -4.21
C ASP A 99 18.82 18.54 -3.14
N PRO A 100 19.66 18.43 -2.09
CA PRO A 100 19.41 17.50 -0.99
C PRO A 100 18.08 17.78 -0.26
N VAL A 101 17.61 19.03 -0.25
CA VAL A 101 16.35 19.41 0.40
C VAL A 101 15.19 18.76 -0.33
N LEU A 102 15.11 18.91 -1.65
CA LEU A 102 14.07 18.27 -2.45
C LEU A 102 14.16 16.74 -2.37
N SER A 103 15.37 16.18 -2.43
CA SER A 103 15.58 14.75 -2.27
C SER A 103 15.01 14.25 -0.93
N ASN A 104 15.28 14.96 0.16
CA ASN A 104 14.78 14.61 1.49
C ASN A 104 13.26 14.74 1.58
N ILE A 105 12.66 15.77 0.97
CA ILE A 105 11.19 15.90 0.91
C ILE A 105 10.57 14.64 0.29
N PHE A 106 11.08 14.15 -0.83
CA PHE A 106 10.55 12.94 -1.46
C PHE A 106 10.81 11.66 -0.65
N ILE A 107 11.93 11.59 0.09
CA ILE A 107 12.23 10.47 0.99
C ILE A 107 11.26 10.45 2.17
N GLU A 108 11.00 11.59 2.81
CA GLU A 108 10.02 11.70 3.90
C GLU A 108 8.61 11.41 3.41
N LEU A 109 8.23 11.97 2.26
CA LEU A 109 6.95 11.71 1.61
C LEU A 109 6.74 10.21 1.33
N TYR A 110 7.80 9.50 0.91
CA TYR A 110 7.76 8.04 0.76
C TYR A 110 7.54 7.32 2.10
N LYS A 111 8.23 7.74 3.18
CA LYS A 111 8.05 7.15 4.52
C LYS A 111 6.62 7.37 5.03
N GLU A 112 6.09 8.57 4.89
CA GLU A 112 4.71 8.91 5.26
C GLU A 112 3.70 8.10 4.44
N THR A 113 3.88 8.05 3.12
CA THR A 113 3.05 7.23 2.23
C THR A 113 3.05 5.76 2.66
N CYS A 114 4.21 5.23 3.07
CA CYS A 114 4.29 3.86 3.58
C CYS A 114 3.53 3.67 4.91
N LYS A 115 3.57 4.65 5.81
CA LYS A 115 2.81 4.59 7.07
C LYS A 115 1.30 4.59 6.80
N GLU A 116 0.83 5.54 5.98
CA GLU A 116 -0.57 5.66 5.60
C GLU A 116 -1.08 4.43 4.84
N TRP A 117 -0.28 3.88 3.93
CA TRP A 117 -0.60 2.65 3.21
C TRP A 117 -0.77 1.44 4.14
N ARG A 118 0.06 1.32 5.17
CA ARG A 118 -0.08 0.26 6.19
C ARG A 118 -1.31 0.50 7.06
N ARG A 119 -1.55 1.75 7.49
CA ARG A 119 -2.70 2.13 8.31
C ARG A 119 -4.03 1.76 7.64
N GLY A 120 -4.18 2.06 6.35
CA GLY A 120 -5.39 1.73 5.59
C GLY A 120 -5.60 0.23 5.32
N ARG A 121 -4.68 -0.63 5.77
CA ARG A 121 -4.72 -2.09 5.57
C ARG A 121 -4.50 -2.89 6.85
N LEU A 122 -4.40 -2.21 7.98
CA LEU A 122 -4.38 -2.87 9.28
C LEU A 122 -5.79 -3.34 9.58
N ILE A 123 -5.99 -4.65 9.67
CA ILE A 123 -7.21 -5.26 10.20
C ILE A 123 -6.86 -5.73 11.60
N ILE A 124 -7.51 -5.14 12.60
CA ILE A 124 -7.42 -5.58 13.99
C ILE A 124 -8.52 -6.62 14.16
N GLU A 125 -8.15 -7.89 14.27
CA GLU A 125 -9.08 -8.95 14.62
C GLU A 125 -9.10 -9.09 16.14
N PHE A 126 -10.23 -8.73 16.75
CA PHE A 126 -10.46 -8.95 18.18
C PHE A 126 -10.76 -10.42 18.41
N PHE A 127 -10.02 -11.06 19.31
CA PHE A 127 -10.26 -12.46 19.63
C PHE A 127 -11.45 -12.53 20.60
N THR A 128 -12.66 -12.81 20.10
CA THR A 128 -13.77 -13.18 20.99
C THR A 128 -13.39 -14.50 21.67
N PRO A 129 -13.16 -14.53 22.98
CA PRO A 129 -12.77 -15.75 23.65
C PRO A 129 -13.95 -16.73 23.57
N LEU A 130 -13.75 -17.89 22.95
CA LEU A 130 -14.69 -19.02 22.97
C LEU A 130 -14.68 -19.71 24.35
N ILE A 131 -14.72 -18.93 25.44
CA ILE A 131 -15.01 -19.49 26.75
C ILE A 131 -16.51 -19.36 26.91
N SER A 132 -17.23 -20.43 26.58
CA SER A 132 -18.57 -20.63 27.14
C SER A 132 -18.40 -20.63 28.66
N ASP A 133 -19.11 -19.74 29.36
CA ASP A 133 -19.28 -19.81 30.80
C ASP A 133 -19.97 -21.14 31.16
N SER A 134 -19.17 -22.20 31.30
CA SER A 134 -19.57 -23.41 32.02
C SER A 134 -18.61 -23.63 33.17
N CYS A 135 -18.52 -22.61 34.02
CA CYS A 135 -18.09 -22.78 35.40
C CYS A 135 -19.35 -22.66 36.25
N ASN A 136 -19.98 -23.80 36.55
CA ASN A 136 -20.67 -24.01 37.81
C ASN A 136 -20.65 -25.50 38.14
N ASP A 137 -20.00 -25.79 39.25
CA ASP A 137 -19.83 -27.09 39.89
C ASP A 137 -21.16 -27.77 40.18
N THR A 138 -21.18 -29.11 40.09
CA THR A 138 -21.82 -29.91 41.14
C THR A 138 -21.15 -31.28 41.23
N VAL A 139 -20.40 -31.43 42.32
CA VAL A 139 -19.89 -32.66 42.89
C VAL A 139 -21.06 -33.59 43.25
N ASN A 140 -21.10 -34.82 42.70
CA ASN A 140 -21.18 -36.09 43.46
C ASN A 140 -21.58 -37.36 42.66
N THR A 141 -20.82 -38.44 42.92
CA THR A 141 -21.25 -39.85 43.06
C THR A 141 -21.27 -40.80 41.84
N VAL A 142 -20.19 -41.60 41.75
CA VAL A 142 -20.13 -43.10 41.67
C VAL A 142 -21.01 -43.82 40.62
N ASN A 143 -20.41 -44.47 39.60
CA ASN A 143 -20.19 -45.95 39.55
C ASN A 143 -19.69 -46.48 38.19
N ASN A 144 -19.00 -47.62 38.28
CA ASN A 144 -18.48 -48.56 37.27
C ASN A 144 -19.25 -48.72 35.93
N GLY A 145 -18.51 -49.02 34.87
CA GLY A 145 -19.07 -49.64 33.66
C GLY A 145 -18.06 -49.82 32.52
N ASN A 146 -17.53 -51.03 32.41
CA ASN A 146 -16.72 -51.62 31.36
C ASN A 146 -17.35 -51.45 29.94
N ASP A 147 -16.52 -51.28 28.90
CA ASP A 147 -16.40 -52.19 27.74
C ASP A 147 -15.99 -51.55 26.40
N ASN A 148 -15.37 -52.42 25.61
CA ASN A 148 -14.49 -52.22 24.46
C ASN A 148 -15.20 -51.92 23.12
N ASN A 149 -14.35 -51.53 22.14
CA ASN A 149 -14.30 -51.98 20.74
C ASN A 149 -14.67 -51.04 19.56
N GLU A 150 -13.68 -50.99 18.66
CA GLU A 150 -13.73 -51.05 17.17
C GLU A 150 -14.41 -49.90 16.38
N LYS A 151 -13.65 -49.10 15.59
CA LYS A 151 -12.99 -49.38 14.29
C LYS A 151 -13.97 -49.44 13.10
N LYS A 152 -13.97 -48.39 12.25
CA LYS A 152 -13.92 -48.38 10.76
C LYS A 152 -14.54 -47.09 10.21
N ILE A 153 -13.77 -46.23 9.53
CA ILE A 153 -13.54 -46.18 8.07
C ILE A 153 -14.81 -45.85 7.27
N GLY A 154 -14.79 -44.70 6.56
CA GLY A 154 -15.11 -44.73 5.13
C GLY A 154 -16.12 -43.70 4.60
N SER A 155 -15.57 -42.69 3.92
CA SER A 155 -15.92 -42.29 2.54
C SER A 155 -17.11 -41.35 2.26
N SER A 156 -16.73 -40.20 1.69
CA SER A 156 -17.33 -39.46 0.57
C SER A 156 -18.83 -39.51 0.32
N VAL A 157 -19.46 -38.32 0.32
CA VAL A 157 -20.26 -37.88 -0.84
C VAL A 157 -20.08 -36.38 -1.05
N VAL A 158 -19.46 -36.04 -2.17
CA VAL A 158 -19.54 -34.72 -2.82
C VAL A 158 -20.94 -34.63 -3.44
N HIS A 159 -21.72 -33.63 -3.05
CA HIS A 159 -22.83 -33.16 -3.87
C HIS A 159 -22.65 -31.67 -4.14
N GLU A 160 -22.13 -31.41 -5.32
CA GLU A 160 -22.14 -30.13 -5.99
C GLU A 160 -23.57 -29.86 -6.48
N SER A 161 -24.12 -28.70 -6.13
CA SER A 161 -25.38 -28.17 -6.69
C SER A 161 -25.16 -26.68 -6.93
N LYS A 162 -25.30 -26.29 -8.19
CA LYS A 162 -25.01 -24.96 -8.73
C LYS A 162 -26.08 -23.91 -8.38
N ASP A 163 -25.56 -22.68 -8.33
CA ASP A 163 -26.19 -21.39 -8.62
C ASP A 163 -27.23 -20.81 -7.64
N LYS A 164 -26.76 -19.82 -6.86
CA LYS A 164 -27.25 -18.43 -6.92
C LYS A 164 -26.18 -17.47 -6.37
N ASN A 165 -25.86 -16.45 -7.16
CA ASN A 165 -24.84 -15.45 -6.94
C ASN A 165 -25.01 -14.70 -5.61
N GLU A 166 -24.11 -14.97 -4.67
CA GLU A 166 -23.66 -14.00 -3.67
C GLU A 166 -22.16 -14.26 -3.48
N VAL A 167 -21.31 -13.50 -4.18
CA VAL A 167 -19.86 -13.60 -4.02
C VAL A 167 -19.51 -12.87 -2.72
N THR A 168 -19.69 -13.59 -1.61
CA THR A 168 -19.09 -13.27 -0.33
C THR A 168 -17.59 -13.38 -0.53
N MET A 169 -16.93 -12.23 -0.71
CA MET A 169 -15.48 -12.11 -0.84
C MET A 169 -14.86 -12.56 0.48
N THR A 170 -14.47 -13.83 0.59
CA THR A 170 -13.56 -14.28 1.62
C THR A 170 -12.15 -13.78 1.27
N PRO A 171 -11.52 -12.93 2.09
CA PRO A 171 -10.16 -12.48 1.84
C PRO A 171 -9.22 -13.69 1.87
N ASN A 172 -8.32 -13.76 0.90
CA ASN A 172 -7.29 -14.80 0.85
C ASN A 172 -6.34 -14.65 2.06
N PRO A 173 -6.26 -15.65 2.97
CA PRO A 173 -5.55 -15.54 4.25
C PRO A 173 -4.03 -15.38 4.10
N ASP A 174 -3.45 -15.81 2.98
CA ASP A 174 -1.99 -15.75 2.73
C ASP A 174 -1.46 -14.33 2.45
N LYS A 175 -2.33 -13.30 2.51
CA LYS A 175 -1.98 -11.91 2.17
C LYS A 175 -2.30 -10.91 3.27
N MET A 176 -2.75 -11.38 4.43
CA MET A 176 -3.12 -10.52 5.57
C MET A 176 -1.98 -10.44 6.57
N LEU A 177 -1.65 -9.21 6.98
CA LEU A 177 -0.79 -8.99 8.15
C LEU A 177 -1.71 -9.01 9.38
N ILE A 178 -1.87 -10.18 9.96
CA ILE A 178 -2.66 -10.38 11.17
C ILE A 178 -1.76 -10.01 12.36
N CYS A 179 -2.08 -8.91 13.03
CA CYS A 179 -1.48 -8.59 14.32
C CYS A 179 -2.35 -9.26 15.41
N LYS A 180 -1.81 -10.30 16.04
CA LYS A 180 -2.46 -10.92 17.20
C LYS A 180 -2.11 -10.09 18.42
N LEU A 181 -3.09 -9.37 18.95
CA LEU A 181 -2.96 -8.64 20.20
C LEU A 181 -3.32 -9.58 21.37
N THR A 182 -2.63 -9.43 22.48
CA THR A 182 -3.05 -9.97 23.77
C THR A 182 -4.25 -9.17 24.29
N ARG A 183 -5.06 -9.74 25.19
CA ARG A 183 -6.18 -9.01 25.82
C ARG A 183 -5.76 -7.71 26.51
N SER A 184 -4.53 -7.63 27.00
CA SER A 184 -3.96 -6.39 27.58
C SER A 184 -3.68 -5.36 26.50
N GLU A 185 -3.06 -5.75 25.39
CA GLU A 185 -2.79 -4.87 24.26
C GLU A 185 -4.09 -4.44 23.56
N GLU A 186 -5.09 -5.31 23.47
CA GLU A 186 -6.43 -4.95 23.00
C GLU A 186 -7.06 -3.86 23.87
N ARG A 187 -6.99 -3.98 25.20
CA ARG A 187 -7.52 -2.95 26.10
C ARG A 187 -6.76 -1.64 25.99
N GLU A 188 -5.44 -1.68 25.89
CA GLU A 188 -4.61 -0.48 25.75
C GLU A 188 -4.90 0.24 24.44
N VAL A 189 -4.93 -0.50 23.32
CA VAL A 189 -5.27 0.02 22.00
C VAL A 189 -6.72 0.55 21.95
N MET A 190 -7.67 -0.13 22.59
CA MET A 190 -9.06 0.35 22.68
C MET A 190 -9.16 1.61 23.53
N THR A 191 -8.41 1.69 24.62
CA THR A 191 -8.38 2.89 25.47
C THR A 191 -7.76 4.06 24.71
N ASP A 192 -6.68 3.85 23.96
CA ASP A 192 -6.07 4.91 23.16
C ASP A 192 -6.92 5.33 21.96
N LEU A 193 -7.54 4.37 21.25
CA LEU A 193 -8.35 4.67 20.06
C LEU A 193 -9.73 5.26 20.39
N PHE A 194 -10.29 4.95 21.55
CA PHE A 194 -11.63 5.36 21.96
C PHE A 194 -11.65 6.24 23.23
N SER A 195 -10.49 6.69 23.72
CA SER A 195 -10.37 7.65 24.84
C SER A 195 -11.16 8.94 24.57
N ASP A 196 -11.17 9.40 23.32
CA ASP A 196 -11.92 10.60 22.90
C ASP A 196 -13.44 10.36 22.80
N LEU A 197 -13.91 9.10 22.82
CA LEU A 197 -15.33 8.75 22.74
C LEU A 197 -16.02 8.65 24.11
N LEU A 198 -15.25 8.68 25.21
CA LEU A 198 -15.77 8.64 26.58
C LEU A 198 -16.09 10.03 27.17
N TYR A 199 -15.81 11.13 26.47
CA TYR A 199 -16.17 12.48 26.89
C TYR A 199 -17.52 12.98 26.34
N TYR A 200 -18.29 12.12 25.66
CA TYR A 200 -19.63 12.42 25.11
C TYR A 200 -20.70 11.42 25.56
N VAL A 201 -20.73 11.09 26.85
CA VAL A 201 -21.91 10.50 27.51
C VAL A 201 -22.27 11.35 28.72
#